data_AF-A0A936JQT7-F1
#
_entry.id   AF-A0A936JQT7-F1
#
_cell.length_a   1.000
_cell.length_b   1.000
_cell.length_c   1.000
_cell.angle_alpha   90.00
_cell.angle_beta   90.00
_cell.angle_gamma   90.00
#
_symmetry.space_group_name_H-M   'P 1'
#
loop_
_entity.id
_entity.type
_entity.pdbx_description
1 polymer ?
#
loop_
_entity_poly.entity_id
_entity_poly.type
_entity_poly.pdbx_seq_one_letter_code
_entity_poly.pdbx_strand_id
1 'polypeptide(L)'
;MTNPSHFALVWLHIVGNIVWIGSILAVAAAITGKNGEPKVRGELGLRIYRLLSVPSFVLSFIAGTARLFMDPKYYFVEHHWMHGKLLFAVAVIGIHHVIGGRAKKLARGTVQDAGPTATMAMVFLVSAVVAAFFAIFRVPN
;
A
#
# COMPACT_ATOMS: atom_id res chain seq x y z
N MET A 1 29.76 -9.72 6.93
CA MET A 1 28.88 -10.83 6.53
C MET A 1 27.44 -10.32 6.60
N THR A 2 26.70 -10.34 5.50
CA THR A 2 25.30 -9.87 5.48
C THR A 2 24.43 -10.81 6.33
N ASN A 3 23.76 -10.29 7.36
CA ASN A 3 22.85 -11.07 8.18
C ASN A 3 21.70 -11.61 7.29
N PRO A 4 21.54 -12.95 7.13
CA PRO A 4 20.53 -13.54 6.24
C PRO A 4 19.11 -13.05 6.54
N SER A 5 18.81 -12.79 7.81
CA SER A 5 17.51 -12.26 8.23
C SER A 5 17.21 -10.88 7.65
N HIS A 6 18.21 -9.99 7.58
CA HIS A 6 18.02 -8.65 7.04
C HIS A 6 17.73 -8.70 5.53
N PHE A 7 18.42 -9.58 4.80
CA PHE A 7 18.15 -9.79 3.37
C PHE A 7 16.74 -10.36 3.13
N ALA A 8 16.34 -11.36 3.92
CA ALA A 8 15.00 -11.93 3.84
C ALA A 8 13.90 -10.89 4.10
N LEU A 9 14.05 -10.04 5.13
CA LEU A 9 13.09 -8.98 5.42
C LEU A 9 13.00 -7.94 4.30
N VAL A 10 14.13 -7.56 3.69
CA VAL A 10 14.14 -6.67 2.52
C VAL A 10 13.39 -7.30 1.35
N TRP A 11 13.67 -8.58 1.06
CA TRP A 11 13.00 -9.30 -0.02
C TRP A 11 11.49 -9.40 0.20
N LEU A 12 11.05 -9.81 1.40
CA LEU A 12 9.63 -9.91 1.76
C LEU A 12 8.93 -8.55 1.68
N HIS A 13 9.58 -7.48 2.13
CA HIS A 13 9.04 -6.13 2.04
C HIS A 13 8.87 -5.66 0.59
N ILE A 14 9.85 -5.92 -0.27
CA ILE A 14 9.79 -5.53 -1.69
C ILE A 14 8.70 -6.32 -2.42
N VAL A 15 8.69 -7.65 -2.30
CA VAL A 15 7.68 -8.50 -2.97
C VAL A 15 6.28 -8.18 -2.45
N GLY A 16 6.13 -8.00 -1.13
CA GLY A 16 4.88 -7.56 -0.52
C GLY A 16 4.40 -6.23 -1.11
N ASN A 17 5.26 -5.22 -1.24
CA ASN A 17 4.91 -3.94 -1.84
C ASN A 17 4.47 -4.05 -3.31
N ILE A 18 5.15 -4.86 -4.12
CA ILE A 18 4.80 -5.04 -5.55
C ILE A 18 3.37 -5.59 -5.67
N VAL A 19 3.07 -6.68 -4.96
CA VAL A 19 1.74 -7.30 -5.00
C VAL A 19 0.69 -6.39 -4.37
N TRP A 20 1.03 -5.71 -3.27
CA TRP A 20 0.12 -4.82 -2.56
C TRP A 20 -0.29 -3.61 -3.40
N ILE A 21 0.69 -2.89 -3.97
CA ILE A 21 0.45 -1.72 -4.81
C ILE A 21 -0.34 -2.10 -6.05
N GLY A 22 0.08 -3.15 -6.77
CA GLY A 22 -0.62 -3.60 -7.97
C GLY A 22 -2.06 -4.02 -7.69
N SER A 23 -2.28 -4.81 -6.63
CA SER A 23 -3.61 -5.30 -6.30
C SER A 23 -4.55 -4.20 -5.82
N ILE A 24 -4.11 -3.23 -5.02
CA ILE A 24 -5.00 -2.14 -4.57
C ILE A 24 -5.35 -1.17 -5.70
N LEU A 25 -4.45 -0.97 -6.66
CA LEU A 25 -4.76 -0.24 -7.90
C LEU A 25 -5.76 -1.02 -8.76
N ALA A 26 -5.66 -2.36 -8.80
CA ALA A 26 -6.66 -3.20 -9.45
C ALA A 26 -8.04 -3.13 -8.75
N VAL A 27 -8.09 -3.06 -7.42
CA VAL A 27 -9.33 -2.80 -6.67
C VAL A 27 -9.94 -1.46 -7.11
N ALA A 28 -9.13 -0.40 -7.14
CA ALA A 28 -9.58 0.92 -7.56
C ALA A 28 -10.15 0.90 -8.98
N ALA A 29 -9.40 0.33 -9.94
CA ALA A 29 -9.83 0.20 -11.33
C ALA A 29 -11.14 -0.58 -11.47
N ALA A 30 -11.28 -1.70 -10.75
CA ALA A 30 -12.48 -2.52 -10.77
C ALA A 30 -13.72 -1.74 -10.30
N ILE A 31 -13.60 -0.99 -9.20
CA ILE A 31 -14.76 -0.29 -8.62
C ILE A 31 -15.08 1.04 -9.31
N THR A 32 -14.12 1.67 -10.00
CA THR A 32 -14.34 2.88 -10.79
C THR A 32 -14.73 2.63 -12.24
N GLY A 33 -14.67 1.38 -12.72
CA GLY A 33 -15.01 1.02 -14.09
C GLY A 33 -16.45 1.42 -14.44
N LYS A 34 -16.70 1.87 -15.67
CA LYS A 34 -18.03 2.34 -16.10
C LYS A 34 -19.01 1.21 -16.46
N ASN A 35 -18.47 0.02 -16.72
CA ASN A 35 -19.24 -1.13 -17.18
C ASN A 35 -19.64 -2.04 -16.03
N GLY A 36 -20.85 -2.58 -16.08
CA GLY A 36 -21.37 -3.53 -15.10
C GLY A 36 -21.98 -2.89 -13.86
N GLU A 37 -22.82 -3.65 -13.16
CA GLU A 37 -23.53 -3.18 -11.98
C GLU A 37 -22.56 -2.76 -10.86
N PRO A 38 -22.84 -1.66 -10.13
CA PRO A 38 -22.00 -1.19 -9.02
C PRO A 38 -21.71 -2.27 -7.98
N LYS A 39 -22.72 -3.09 -7.66
CA LYS A 39 -22.58 -4.17 -6.68
C LYS A 39 -21.58 -5.22 -7.13
N VAL A 40 -21.68 -5.69 -8.37
CA VAL A 40 -20.78 -6.71 -8.97
C VAL A 40 -19.35 -6.19 -9.02
N ARG A 41 -19.15 -4.92 -9.44
CA ARG A 41 -17.84 -4.26 -9.40
C ARG A 41 -17.27 -4.22 -7.97
N GLY A 42 -18.11 -3.89 -7.00
CA GLY A 42 -17.75 -3.90 -5.58
C GLY A 42 -17.34 -5.28 -5.07
N GLU A 43 -18.07 -6.34 -5.43
CA GLU A 43 -17.76 -7.73 -5.06
C GLU A 43 -16.42 -8.19 -5.64
N LEU A 44 -16.15 -7.87 -6.91
CA LEU A 44 -14.87 -8.13 -7.55
C LEU A 44 -13.73 -7.37 -6.84
N GLY A 45 -13.90 -6.07 -6.61
CA GLY A 45 -12.92 -5.27 -5.87
C GLY A 45 -12.68 -5.79 -4.46
N LEU A 46 -13.72 -6.20 -3.74
CA LEU A 46 -13.61 -6.74 -2.39
C LEU A 46 -12.89 -8.11 -2.38
N ARG A 47 -13.10 -8.94 -3.41
CA ARG A 47 -12.40 -10.21 -3.58
C ARG A 47 -10.90 -9.98 -3.78
N ILE A 48 -10.51 -9.10 -4.69
CA ILE A 48 -9.11 -8.72 -4.92
C ILE A 48 -8.49 -8.17 -3.62
N TYR A 49 -9.22 -7.27 -2.94
CA TYR A 49 -8.76 -6.66 -1.69
C TYR A 49 -8.44 -7.71 -0.61
N ARG A 50 -9.35 -8.67 -0.40
CA ARG A 50 -9.20 -9.70 0.65
C ARG A 50 -8.16 -10.76 0.31
N LEU A 51 -8.09 -11.18 -0.96
CA LEU A 51 -7.21 -12.28 -1.37
C LEU A 51 -5.79 -11.83 -1.67
N LEU A 52 -5.60 -10.61 -2.18
CA LEU A 52 -4.30 -10.13 -2.62
C LEU A 52 -3.83 -8.93 -1.81
N SER A 53 -4.64 -7.87 -1.74
CA SER A 53 -4.17 -6.60 -1.17
C SER A 53 -3.89 -6.67 0.33
N VAL A 54 -4.79 -7.27 1.13
CA VAL A 54 -4.59 -7.38 2.58
C VAL A 54 -3.42 -8.31 2.94
N PRO A 55 -3.30 -9.54 2.40
CA PRO A 55 -2.18 -10.41 2.75
C PRO A 55 -0.81 -9.82 2.36
N SER A 56 -0.71 -9.22 1.17
CA SER A 56 0.53 -8.58 0.72
C SER A 56 0.87 -7.30 1.48
N PHE A 57 -0.14 -6.50 1.87
CA PHE A 57 0.02 -5.38 2.80
C PHE A 57 0.59 -5.87 4.13
N VAL A 58 -0.02 -6.88 4.75
CA VAL A 58 0.42 -7.41 6.05
C VAL A 58 1.86 -7.92 5.96
N LEU A 59 2.20 -8.67 4.90
CA LEU A 59 3.55 -9.15 4.66
C LEU A 59 4.55 -7.99 4.58
N SER A 60 4.25 -6.99 3.75
CA SER A 60 5.12 -5.82 3.58
C SER A 60 5.25 -5.02 4.89
N PHE A 61 4.14 -4.77 5.57
CA PHE A 61 4.08 -3.97 6.78
C PHE A 61 4.88 -4.61 7.91
N ILE A 62 4.71 -5.91 8.15
CA ILE A 62 5.47 -6.65 9.16
C ILE A 62 6.96 -6.64 8.82
N ALA A 63 7.33 -6.94 7.58
CA ALA A 63 8.73 -6.98 7.18
C ALA A 63 9.42 -5.60 7.29
N GLY A 64 8.73 -4.53 6.88
CA GLY A 64 9.22 -3.16 6.99
C GLY A 64 9.34 -2.71 8.45
N THR A 65 8.33 -3.01 9.26
CA THR A 65 8.30 -2.66 10.69
C THR A 65 9.37 -3.41 11.48
N ALA A 66 9.51 -4.73 11.25
CA ALA A 66 10.57 -5.53 11.85
C ALA A 66 11.95 -4.94 11.54
N ARG A 67 12.18 -4.53 10.29
CA ARG A 67 13.43 -3.92 9.89
C ARG A 67 13.70 -2.58 10.59
N LEU A 68 12.67 -1.75 10.78
CA LEU A 68 12.80 -0.50 11.56
C LEU A 68 13.21 -0.77 13.02
N PHE A 69 12.67 -1.83 13.63
CA PHE A 69 12.97 -2.20 15.02
C PHE A 69 14.32 -2.87 15.22
N MET A 70 14.94 -3.43 14.16
CA MET A 70 16.29 -3.99 14.26
C MET A 70 17.37 -2.94 14.47
N ASP A 71 17.16 -1.71 14.02
CA ASP A 71 18.07 -0.59 14.25
C ASP A 71 17.34 0.76 14.34
N PRO A 72 16.61 1.03 15.43
CA PRO A 72 15.79 2.23 15.55
C PRO A 72 16.63 3.51 15.50
N LYS A 73 17.86 3.47 16.05
CA LYS A 73 18.74 4.64 16.08
C LYS A 73 19.16 5.03 14.66
N TYR A 74 19.59 4.06 13.87
CA TYR A 74 19.95 4.27 12.46
C TYR A 74 18.79 4.89 11.68
N TYR A 75 17.58 4.33 11.82
CA TYR A 75 16.43 4.75 11.00
C TYR A 75 15.75 6.04 11.46
N PHE A 76 15.67 6.33 12.77
CA PHE A 76 14.91 7.48 13.26
C PHE A 76 15.78 8.69 13.62
N VAL A 77 17.05 8.47 13.98
CA VAL A 77 17.95 9.52 14.48
C VAL A 77 19.03 9.87 13.47
N GLU A 78 19.70 8.87 12.90
CA GLU A 78 20.86 9.10 12.05
C GLU A 78 20.49 9.46 10.59
N HIS A 79 19.24 9.17 10.18
CA HIS A 79 18.79 9.29 8.79
C HIS A 79 17.42 9.96 8.64
N HIS A 80 17.38 11.28 8.42
CA HIS A 80 16.11 12.02 8.33
C HIS A 80 15.28 11.73 7.07
N TRP A 81 15.87 11.19 6.00
CA TRP A 81 15.13 10.73 4.81
C TRP A 81 14.06 9.69 5.18
N MET A 82 14.23 8.99 6.30
CA MET A 82 13.26 8.03 6.80
C MET A 82 11.95 8.70 7.24
N HIS A 83 11.99 9.90 7.83
CA HIS A 83 10.77 10.62 8.24
C HIS A 83 9.90 10.96 7.03
N GLY A 84 10.52 11.43 5.93
CA GLY A 84 9.84 11.65 4.66
C GLY A 84 9.24 10.35 4.11
N LYS A 85 10.02 9.27 4.05
CA LYS A 85 9.53 7.96 3.61
C LYS A 85 8.33 7.46 4.43
N LEU A 86 8.40 7.58 5.76
CA LEU A 86 7.36 7.11 6.67
C LEU A 86 6.08 7.92 6.55
N LEU A 87 6.17 9.24 6.34
CA LEU A 87 5.00 10.07 6.04
C LEU A 87 4.22 9.53 4.83
N PHE A 88 4.92 9.28 3.72
CA PHE A 88 4.29 8.72 2.52
C PHE A 88 3.81 7.28 2.74
N ALA A 89 4.53 6.47 3.51
CA ALA A 89 4.08 5.12 3.87
C ALA A 89 2.74 5.15 4.64
N VAL A 90 2.60 6.04 5.63
CA VAL A 90 1.34 6.21 6.37
C VAL A 90 0.21 6.67 5.46
N ALA A 91 0.47 7.60 4.54
CA ALA A 91 -0.52 8.05 3.55
C ALA A 91 -1.02 6.89 2.66
N VAL A 92 -0.09 6.08 2.13
CA VAL A 92 -0.37 4.88 1.32
C VAL A 92 -1.22 3.87 2.12
N ILE A 93 -0.89 3.62 3.39
CA ILE A 93 -1.66 2.73 4.27
C ILE A 93 -3.07 3.25 4.48
N GLY A 94 -3.23 4.54 4.79
CA GLY A 94 -4.54 5.16 4.98
C GLY A 94 -5.42 5.02 3.73
N ILE A 95 -4.88 5.37 2.57
CA ILE A 95 -5.60 5.29 1.30
C ILE A 95 -5.98 3.83 0.96
N HIS A 96 -5.09 2.87 1.21
CA HIS A 96 -5.39 1.43 1.03
C HIS A 96 -6.67 1.01 1.76
N HIS A 97 -6.81 1.39 3.04
CA HIS A 97 -8.00 1.05 3.83
C HIS A 97 -9.25 1.78 3.34
N VAL A 98 -9.12 3.04 2.89
CA VAL A 98 -10.24 3.80 2.33
C VAL A 98 -10.75 3.15 1.03
N ILE A 99 -9.86 2.75 0.11
CA ILE A 99 -10.22 2.06 -1.13
C ILE A 99 -10.90 0.71 -0.82
N GLY A 100 -10.33 -0.08 0.11
CA GLY A 100 -10.96 -1.33 0.56
C GLY A 100 -12.34 -1.13 1.19
N GLY A 101 -12.50 -0.07 1.99
CA GLY A 101 -13.78 0.33 2.57
C GLY A 101 -14.83 0.70 1.51
N ARG A 102 -14.42 1.41 0.45
CA ARG A 102 -15.29 1.75 -0.69
C ARG A 102 -15.72 0.50 -1.45
N ALA A 103 -14.80 -0.41 -1.76
CA ALA A 103 -15.12 -1.69 -2.39
C ALA A 103 -16.13 -2.49 -1.56
N LYS A 104 -15.95 -2.53 -0.23
CA LYS A 104 -16.88 -3.17 0.72
C LYS A 104 -18.27 -2.52 0.72
N LYS A 105 -18.37 -1.18 0.63
CA LYS A 105 -19.66 -0.47 0.56
C LYS A 105 -20.41 -0.75 -0.75
N LEU A 106 -19.69 -0.79 -1.87
CA LEU A 106 -20.24 -1.16 -3.18
C LEU A 106 -20.71 -2.61 -3.21
N ALA A 107 -19.90 -3.55 -2.72
CA ALA A 107 -20.26 -4.98 -2.65
C ALA A 107 -21.55 -5.23 -1.84
N ARG A 108 -21.78 -4.40 -0.82
CA ARG A 108 -23.01 -4.45 0.00
C ARG A 108 -24.22 -3.77 -0.64
N GLY A 109 -24.05 -3.06 -1.75
CA GLY A 109 -25.09 -2.25 -2.38
C GLY A 109 -25.49 -1.01 -1.58
N THR A 110 -24.73 -0.63 -0.56
CA THR A 110 -25.03 0.55 0.30
C THR A 110 -24.71 1.89 -0.37
N VAL A 111 -23.97 1.85 -1.49
CA VAL A 111 -23.63 3.01 -2.33
C VAL A 111 -23.64 2.56 -3.79
N GLN A 112 -23.86 3.49 -4.72
CA GLN A 112 -23.89 3.21 -6.16
C GLN A 112 -22.64 3.73 -6.90
N ASP A 113 -21.85 4.59 -6.26
CA ASP A 113 -20.62 5.16 -6.78
C ASP A 113 -19.40 4.81 -5.91
N ALA A 114 -18.23 4.79 -6.52
CA ALA A 114 -16.95 4.58 -5.83
C ALA A 114 -16.43 5.86 -5.15
N GLY A 115 -17.13 7.00 -5.25
CA GLY A 115 -16.64 8.30 -4.81
C GLY A 115 -15.31 8.68 -5.49
N PRO A 116 -14.41 9.39 -4.78
CA PRO A 116 -13.14 9.87 -5.35
C PRO A 116 -12.06 8.76 -5.43
N THR A 117 -12.42 7.48 -5.54
CA THR A 117 -11.45 6.37 -5.55
C THR A 117 -10.40 6.50 -6.65
N ALA A 118 -10.75 7.00 -7.84
CA ALA A 118 -9.77 7.20 -8.91
C ALA A 118 -8.67 8.21 -8.51
N THR A 119 -9.08 9.35 -7.95
CA THR A 119 -8.14 10.36 -7.43
C THR A 119 -7.32 9.80 -6.28
N MET A 120 -7.94 9.07 -5.35
CA MET A 120 -7.24 8.41 -4.24
C MET A 120 -6.20 7.40 -4.75
N ALA A 121 -6.51 6.62 -5.79
CA ALA A 121 -5.57 5.68 -6.39
C ALA A 121 -4.37 6.40 -7.02
N MET A 122 -4.57 7.55 -7.65
CA MET A 122 -3.47 8.39 -8.14
C MET A 122 -2.60 8.93 -7.01
N VAL A 123 -3.21 9.45 -5.95
CA VAL A 123 -2.47 9.94 -4.77
C VAL A 123 -1.69 8.80 -4.10
N PHE A 124 -2.31 7.62 -3.99
CA PHE A 124 -1.65 6.40 -3.50
C PHE A 124 -0.43 6.05 -4.35
N LEU A 125 -0.58 6.02 -5.68
CA LEU A 125 0.52 5.68 -6.60
C LEU A 125 1.67 6.68 -6.50
N VAL A 126 1.37 7.98 -6.54
CA VAL A 126 2.38 9.03 -6.41
C VAL A 126 3.09 8.92 -5.06
N SER A 127 2.35 8.73 -3.97
CA SER A 127 2.92 8.58 -2.63
C SER A 127 3.82 7.34 -2.52
N ALA A 128 3.41 6.22 -3.13
CA ALA A 128 4.22 5.00 -3.16
C ALA A 128 5.52 5.19 -3.95
N VAL A 129 5.47 5.90 -5.09
CA VAL A 129 6.66 6.25 -5.89
C VAL A 129 7.60 7.15 -5.10
N VAL A 130 7.07 8.18 -4.42
CA VAL A 130 7.89 9.09 -3.60
C VAL A 130 8.51 8.35 -2.41
N ALA A 131 7.77 7.45 -1.74
CA ALA A 131 8.32 6.61 -0.68
C ALA A 131 9.46 5.70 -1.17
N ALA A 132 9.32 5.15 -2.38
CA ALA A 132 10.38 4.36 -3.02
C ALA A 132 11.60 5.22 -3.38
N PHE A 133 11.39 6.44 -3.87
CA PHE A 133 12.46 7.39 -4.16
C PHE A 133 13.30 7.67 -2.90
N PHE A 134 12.68 7.99 -1.76
CA PHE A 134 13.40 8.19 -0.50
C PHE A 134 14.20 6.95 -0.09
N ALA A 135 13.67 5.75 -0.33
CA ALA A 135 14.36 4.51 0.01
C ALA A 135 15.61 4.25 -0.85
N ILE A 136 15.59 4.64 -2.12
CA ILE A 136 16.68 4.41 -3.08
C ILE A 136 17.75 5.49 -2.95
N PHE A 137 17.36 6.74 -3.06
CA PHE A 137 18.30 7.86 -3.15
C PHE A 137 18.81 8.33 -1.80
N ARG A 138 18.18 7.88 -0.70
CA ARG A 138 18.58 8.20 0.69
C ARG A 138 18.96 9.67 0.83
N VAL A 139 18.08 10.55 0.34
CA VAL A 139 18.37 11.97 0.10
C VAL A 139 19.18 12.52 1.28
N PRO A 140 20.45 12.92 1.05
CA PRO A 140 21.31 13.38 2.13
C PRO A 140 20.72 14.65 2.75
N ASN A 141 20.94 14.80 4.05
CA ASN A 141 20.71 16.07 4.75
C ASN A 141 21.69 17.12 4.25
#